data_AF-A0A2V6UHS5-F1
#
_entry.id   AF-A0A2V6UHS5-F1
#
_cell.length_a   1.000
_cell.length_b   1.000
_cell.length_c   1.000
_cell.angle_alpha   90.00
_cell.angle_beta   90.00
_cell.angle_gamma   90.00
#
_symmetry.space_group_name_H-M   'P 1'
#
loop_
_entity.id
_entity.type
_entity.pdbx_description
1 polymer ?
#
loop_
_entity_poly.entity_id
_entity_poly.type
_entity_poly.pdbx_seq_one_letter_code
_entity_poly.pdbx_strand_id
1 'polypeptide(L)' 'VGDRAARERMIPMGRLGTVEETAEAVMLLVRNGYMTGQTVHLNGGLYFT' A
#
# COMPACT_ATOMS: atom_id res chain seq x y z
N VAL A 1 -17.42 -8.99 -11.07
CA VAL A 1 -16.05 -9.20 -10.55
C VAL A 1 -15.09 -8.73 -11.64
N GLY A 2 -14.44 -7.57 -11.45
CA GLY A 2 -13.74 -6.87 -12.53
C GLY A 2 -12.38 -7.47 -12.89
N ASP A 3 -11.96 -7.24 -14.14
CA ASP A 3 -10.69 -7.66 -14.72
C ASP A 3 -9.49 -7.22 -13.85
N ARG A 4 -8.71 -8.20 -13.38
CA ARG A 4 -7.51 -7.99 -12.54
C ARG A 4 -6.44 -7.20 -13.29
N ALA A 5 -6.20 -7.53 -14.56
CA ALA A 5 -5.18 -6.89 -15.36
C ALA A 5 -5.48 -5.40 -15.57
N ALA A 6 -6.77 -5.04 -15.68
CA ALA A 6 -7.19 -3.65 -15.74
C ALA A 6 -6.82 -2.86 -14.47
N ARG A 7 -6.88 -3.49 -13.29
CA ARG A 7 -6.51 -2.84 -12.01
C ARG A 7 -5.01 -2.66 -11.88
N GLU A 8 -4.23 -3.67 -12.29
CA GLU A 8 -2.76 -3.61 -12.25
C GLU A 8 -2.22 -2.50 -13.15
N ARG A 9 -2.84 -2.25 -14.32
CA ARG A 9 -2.49 -1.14 -15.22
C ARG A 9 -2.73 0.25 -14.63
N MET A 10 -3.66 0.40 -13.69
CA MET A 10 -3.96 1.67 -13.04
C MET A 10 -2.96 2.00 -11.92
N ILE A 11 -2.26 1.00 -11.38
CA ILE A 11 -1.29 1.17 -10.31
C ILE A 11 0.04 1.58 -10.95
N PRO A 12 0.67 2.70 -10.58
CA PRO A 12 1.95 3.11 -11.15
C PRO A 12 3.08 2.09 -10.98
N MET A 13 3.09 1.34 -9.88
CA MET A 13 4.00 0.20 -9.70
C MET A 13 3.69 -1.03 -10.58
N GLY A 14 2.61 -1.00 -11.36
CA GLY A 14 2.26 -2.01 -12.37
C GLY A 14 1.80 -3.36 -11.81
N ARG A 15 1.54 -3.46 -10.49
CA ARG A 15 1.10 -4.70 -9.84
C ARG A 15 0.22 -4.45 -8.64
N LEU A 16 -0.52 -5.48 -8.23
CA LEU A 16 -1.16 -5.51 -6.93
C LEU A 16 -0.10 -5.65 -5.82
N GLY A 17 -0.35 -4.99 -4.69
CA GLY A 17 0.41 -5.21 -3.47
C GLY A 17 0.15 -6.60 -2.88
N THR A 18 1.08 -7.07 -2.05
CA THR A 18 0.93 -8.34 -1.33
C THR A 18 0.53 -8.12 0.13
N VAL A 19 0.10 -9.19 0.79
CA VAL A 19 -0.26 -9.15 2.20
C VAL A 19 0.97 -8.96 3.09
N GLU A 20 2.12 -9.46 2.67
CA GLU A 20 3.41 -9.31 3.35
C GLU A 20 3.83 -7.84 3.40
N GLU A 21 3.68 -7.10 2.30
CA GLU A 21 3.98 -5.66 2.25
C GLU A 21 3.09 -4.85 3.19
N THR A 22 1.83 -5.29 3.33
CA THR A 22 0.90 -4.69 4.30
C THR A 22 1.36 -4.97 5.73
N ALA A 23 1.78 -6.21 6.02
CA ALA A 23 2.29 -6.59 7.34
C ALA A 23 3.56 -5.80 7.70
N GLU A 24 4.49 -5.62 6.77
CA GLU A 24 5.71 -4.83 6.98
C GLU A 24 5.40 -3.38 7.35
N ALA A 25 4.42 -2.75 6.69
CA ALA A 25 4.02 -1.40 7.02
C ALA A 25 3.36 -1.30 8.41
N VAL A 26 2.56 -2.29 8.81
CA VAL A 26 2.04 -2.38 10.18
C VAL A 26 3.19 -2.51 11.18
N MET A 27 4.19 -3.34 10.88
CA MET A 27 5.37 -3.51 11.74
C MET A 27 6.18 -2.22 11.88
N LEU A 28 6.28 -1.40 10.84
CA LEU A 28 6.89 -0.06 10.91
C LEU A 28 6.18 0.82 11.96
N LEU A 29 4.84 0.83 11.94
CA LEU A 29 4.04 1.62 12.89
C LEU A 29 4.19 1.09 14.32
N VAL A 30 4.02 -0.22 14.52
CA VAL A 30 4.08 -0.86 15.84
C VAL A 30 5.45 -0.68 16.50
N ARG A 31 6.53 -0.65 15.71
CA ARG A 31 7.90 -0.49 16.22
C ARG A 31 8.30 0.96 16.51
N ASN A 32 7.48 1.95 16.15
CA ASN A 32 7.80 3.36 16.34
C ASN A 32 6.91 4.01 17.40
N GLY A 33 7.40 4.06 18.65
CA GLY A 33 6.66 4.64 19.78
C GLY A 33 6.48 6.17 19.71
N TYR A 34 7.07 6.85 18.72
CA TYR A 34 6.96 8.30 18.53
C TYR A 34 6.08 8.67 17.32
N MET A 35 5.41 7.69 16.70
CA MET A 35 4.52 7.90 15.56
C MET A 35 3.06 7.69 15.99
N THR A 36 2.21 8.71 15.81
CA THR A 36 0.77 8.65 16.12
C THR A 36 -0.05 9.54 15.19
N GLY A 37 -1.34 9.22 15.03
CA GLY A 37 -2.28 10.00 14.21
C GLY A 37 -1.99 10.02 12.70
N GLN A 38 -1.11 9.14 12.22
CA GLN A 38 -0.70 9.11 10.83
C GLN A 38 -1.60 8.21 9.97
N THR A 39 -1.85 8.63 8.74
CA THR A 39 -2.42 7.78 7.68
C THR A 39 -1.33 7.45 6.67
N VAL A 40 -1.00 6.17 6.54
CA VAL A 40 0.03 5.69 5.60
C VAL A 40 -0.64 5.07 4.39
N HIS A 41 -0.38 5.61 3.20
CA HIS A 41 -0.95 5.11 1.95
C HIS A 41 -0.07 4.02 1.33
N LEU A 42 -0.51 2.76 1.41
CA LEU A 42 0.08 1.62 0.73
C LEU A 42 -0.70 1.30 -0.55
N ASN A 43 -0.51 2.12 -1.58
CA ASN A 43 -1.37 2.11 -2.77
C ASN A 43 -0.61 1.89 -4.09
N GLY A 44 0.69 1.60 -4.03
CA GLY A 44 1.53 1.42 -5.23
C GLY A 44 1.59 2.65 -6.15
N GLY A 45 1.29 3.84 -5.63
CA GLY A 45 1.27 5.11 -6.37
C GLY A 45 -0.11 5.55 -6.86
N LEU A 46 -1.20 4.84 -6.56
CA LEU A 46 -2.55 5.18 -7.06
C LEU A 46 -3.05 6.59 -6.70
N TYR A 47 -2.55 7.16 -5.60
CA TYR A 47 -2.85 8.52 -5.16
C TYR A 47 -1.55 9.25 -4.86
N PHE A 48 -1.56 10.58 -5.05
CA PHE A 48 -0.43 11.49 -4.81
C PHE A 48 0.77 11.26 -5.75
N THR A 49 0.51 10.78 -6.97
CA THR A 49 1.42 10.77 -8.12
C THR A 49 1.22 11.98 -9.03
#